data_AF-A0A0A9YD06-F1
#
_entry.id   AF-A0A0A9YD06-F1
#
_cell.length_a   1.000
_cell.length_b   1.000
_cell.length_c   1.000
_cell.angle_alpha   90.00
_cell.angle_beta   90.00
_cell.angle_gamma   90.00
#
_symmetry.space_group_name_H-M   'P 1'
#
loop_
_entity.id
_entity.type
_entity.pdbx_description
1 polymer ?
#
loop_
_entity_poly.entity_id
_entity_poly.type
_entity_poly.pdbx_seq_one_letter_code
_entity_poly.pdbx_strand_id
1 'polypeptide(L)'
;ARKVPESCAWIKDETKEEQEWRTLAALKTICGAIPTRVRCLRGRTGNSMCRRGCEYRETAGHAIQACPAMRRARCRRHNAVVKLFGDYASKKGWTTMVETRISVGRVTVQPDLIVKKGDNVVMIDVAVTSDTIEHPMEEVFRRKMEKYGTEEVLEAVRELTSSREVKCVPAVMTWRGVWLKKSAVLMKKVYPAFILGWASKRTVDGSGFIWASYMRIDSSRVPLEPSQGQ
;
A
#
# COMPACT_ATOMS: atom_id res chain seq x y z
N ALA A 1 5.93 -3.70 15.19
CA ALA A 1 4.54 -3.31 15.52
C ALA A 1 4.42 -2.41 16.76
N ARG A 2 5.15 -2.65 17.87
CA ARG A 2 5.06 -1.83 19.13
C ARG A 2 5.35 -0.32 19.02
N LYS A 3 5.80 0.20 17.88
CA LYS A 3 6.19 1.62 17.72
C LYS A 3 5.06 2.54 17.24
N VAL A 4 3.97 2.01 16.68
CA VAL A 4 2.83 2.78 16.14
C VAL A 4 1.51 2.04 16.44
N PRO A 5 0.78 2.41 17.51
CA PRO A 5 -0.44 1.72 17.95
C PRO A 5 -1.52 1.59 16.87
N GLU A 6 -1.62 2.60 16.00
CA GLU A 6 -2.58 2.67 14.92
C GLU A 6 -2.46 1.48 13.95
N SER A 7 -1.27 0.87 13.83
CA SER A 7 -1.05 -0.32 12.98
C SER A 7 -1.97 -1.51 13.32
N CYS A 8 -2.37 -1.62 14.59
CA CYS A 8 -3.16 -2.73 15.11
C CYS A 8 -4.44 -2.27 15.83
N ALA A 9 -4.77 -0.96 15.79
CA ALA A 9 -5.91 -0.42 16.53
C ALA A 9 -7.24 -1.09 16.14
N TRP A 10 -7.39 -1.36 14.84
CA TRP A 10 -8.55 -2.03 14.27
C TRP A 10 -8.80 -3.46 14.81
N ILE A 11 -7.81 -4.11 15.44
CA ILE A 11 -8.00 -5.43 16.05
C ILE A 11 -8.91 -5.34 17.27
N LYS A 12 -8.90 -4.19 17.97
CA LYS A 12 -9.72 -3.95 19.15
C LYS A 12 -11.11 -3.41 18.81
N ASP A 13 -11.24 -2.79 17.64
CA ASP A 13 -12.51 -2.29 17.12
C ASP A 13 -13.29 -3.46 16.50
N GLU A 14 -13.85 -4.33 17.33
CA GLU A 14 -14.83 -5.32 16.88
C GLU A 14 -16.12 -4.59 16.50
N THR A 15 -16.25 -4.25 15.22
CA THR A 15 -17.55 -3.83 14.68
C THR A 15 -18.39 -5.07 14.44
N LYS A 16 -19.57 -5.14 15.07
CA LYS A 16 -20.51 -6.27 14.97
C LYS A 16 -20.98 -6.58 13.54
N GLU A 17 -20.68 -5.71 12.58
CA GLU A 17 -21.10 -5.78 11.19
C GLU A 17 -20.04 -6.38 10.24
N GLU A 18 -18.82 -6.66 10.72
CA GLU A 18 -17.77 -7.22 9.86
C GLU A 18 -17.97 -8.71 9.58
N GLN A 19 -17.89 -9.09 8.30
CA GLN A 19 -17.96 -10.49 7.88
C GLN A 19 -16.76 -11.27 8.43
N GLU A 20 -17.02 -12.34 9.19
CA GLU A 20 -16.01 -13.15 9.89
C GLU A 20 -14.82 -13.57 9.01
N TRP A 21 -15.08 -13.96 7.76
CA TRP A 21 -14.03 -14.42 6.84
C TRP A 21 -13.02 -13.31 6.50
N ARG A 22 -13.45 -12.03 6.48
CA ARG A 22 -12.55 -10.89 6.24
C ARG A 22 -11.60 -10.73 7.42
N THR A 23 -12.15 -10.77 8.63
CA THR A 23 -11.37 -10.71 9.88
C THR A 23 -10.38 -11.86 9.95
N LEU A 24 -10.79 -13.08 9.62
CA LEU A 24 -9.88 -14.24 9.58
C LEU A 24 -8.75 -14.06 8.56
N ALA A 25 -9.05 -13.58 7.35
CA ALA A 25 -8.04 -13.31 6.32
C ALA A 25 -7.05 -12.22 6.77
N ALA A 26 -7.56 -11.18 7.44
CA ALA A 26 -6.77 -10.09 7.99
C ALA A 26 -5.83 -10.58 9.10
N LEU A 27 -6.34 -11.38 10.04
CA LEU A 27 -5.56 -12.01 11.10
C LEU A 27 -4.45 -12.90 10.53
N LYS A 28 -4.79 -13.79 9.58
CA LYS A 28 -3.80 -14.64 8.88
C LYS A 28 -2.69 -13.81 8.23
N THR A 29 -3.03 -12.66 7.66
CA THR A 29 -2.07 -11.74 7.03
C THR A 29 -1.10 -11.16 8.05
N ILE A 30 -1.59 -10.63 9.17
CA ILE A 30 -0.74 -10.03 10.21
C ILE A 30 0.16 -11.09 10.86
N CYS A 31 -0.41 -12.18 11.35
CA CYS A 31 0.33 -13.21 12.09
C CYS A 31 1.21 -14.10 11.20
N GLY A 32 1.17 -13.90 9.87
CA GLY A 32 1.98 -14.67 8.93
C GLY A 32 1.48 -16.09 8.74
N ALA A 33 0.20 -16.35 9.03
CA ALA A 33 -0.45 -17.65 8.89
C ALA A 33 -1.10 -17.90 7.53
N ILE A 34 -0.72 -17.10 6.51
CA ILE A 34 -1.14 -17.35 5.14
C ILE A 34 -0.57 -18.70 4.68
N PRO A 35 -1.40 -19.62 4.16
CA PRO A 35 -0.98 -20.98 3.80
C PRO A 35 -0.27 -21.00 2.44
N THR A 36 0.89 -20.35 2.36
CA THR A 36 1.76 -20.41 1.19
C THR A 36 2.52 -21.74 1.15
N ARG A 37 2.98 -22.17 -0.03
CA ARG A 37 3.75 -23.41 -0.18
C ARG A 37 4.96 -23.46 0.75
N VAL A 38 5.73 -22.37 0.84
CA VAL A 38 6.88 -22.27 1.75
C VAL A 38 6.47 -22.51 3.21
N ARG A 39 5.30 -22.01 3.64
CA ARG A 39 4.81 -22.22 5.01
C ARG A 39 4.35 -23.67 5.23
N CYS A 40 3.54 -24.19 4.31
CA CYS A 40 2.96 -25.53 4.41
C CYS A 40 4.00 -26.66 4.30
N LEU A 41 5.14 -26.38 3.66
CA LEU A 41 6.26 -27.31 3.52
C LEU A 41 7.31 -27.20 4.63
N ARG A 42 7.08 -26.42 5.69
CA ARG A 42 8.03 -26.38 6.82
C ARG A 42 8.19 -27.80 7.40
N GLY A 43 9.43 -28.28 7.44
CA GLY A 43 9.77 -29.63 7.91
C GLY A 43 9.36 -30.75 6.93
N ARG A 44 9.01 -30.43 5.69
CA ARG A 44 8.58 -31.39 4.66
C ARG A 44 9.28 -31.11 3.34
N THR A 45 9.47 -32.14 2.52
CA THR A 45 9.92 -31.98 1.13
C THR A 45 8.74 -31.62 0.23
N GLY A 46 8.99 -30.84 -0.82
CA GLY A 46 7.97 -30.49 -1.81
C GLY A 46 8.28 -29.23 -2.61
N ASN A 47 7.39 -28.93 -3.57
CA ASN A 47 7.53 -27.76 -4.43
C ASN A 47 7.17 -26.46 -3.70
N SER A 48 8.17 -25.64 -3.41
CA SER A 48 8.03 -24.33 -2.74
C SER A 48 7.96 -23.14 -3.70
N MET A 49 7.98 -23.39 -5.01
CA MET A 49 7.95 -22.37 -6.05
C MET A 49 6.57 -21.75 -6.18
N CYS A 50 6.52 -20.52 -6.67
CA CYS A 50 5.30 -19.78 -6.93
C CYS A 50 4.33 -20.60 -7.79
N ARG A 51 3.11 -20.85 -7.29
CA ARG A 51 2.06 -21.53 -8.07
C ARG A 51 1.54 -20.74 -9.28
N ARG A 52 2.07 -19.53 -9.51
CA ARG A 52 1.78 -18.66 -10.65
C ARG A 52 2.84 -18.70 -11.74
N GLY A 53 3.82 -19.60 -11.64
CA GLY A 53 4.88 -19.75 -12.64
C GLY A 53 6.03 -18.76 -12.51
N CYS A 54 6.10 -18.00 -11.41
CA CYS A 54 7.25 -17.15 -11.16
C CYS A 54 8.46 -17.98 -10.69
N GLU A 55 9.66 -17.48 -10.97
CA GLU A 55 10.94 -18.08 -10.54
C GLU A 55 11.22 -17.95 -9.03
N TYR A 56 10.36 -17.23 -8.30
CA TYR A 56 10.51 -17.02 -6.87
C TYR A 56 9.77 -18.08 -6.04
N ARG A 57 10.28 -18.34 -4.84
CA ARG A 57 9.57 -19.13 -3.83
C ARG A 57 8.28 -18.47 -3.40
N GLU A 58 7.26 -19.29 -3.16
CA GLU A 58 5.94 -18.84 -2.71
C GLU A 58 5.93 -18.49 -1.21
N THR A 59 6.50 -17.34 -0.89
CA THR A 59 6.35 -16.70 0.42
C THR A 59 5.12 -15.80 0.44
N ALA A 60 4.63 -15.43 1.63
CA ALA A 60 3.53 -14.47 1.74
C ALA A 60 3.91 -13.10 1.15
N GLY A 61 5.15 -12.65 1.39
CA GLY A 61 5.68 -11.44 0.77
C GLY A 61 5.71 -11.52 -0.75
N HIS A 62 6.12 -12.66 -1.32
CA HIS A 62 6.04 -12.85 -2.77
C HIS A 62 4.59 -12.78 -3.26
N ALA A 63 3.71 -13.65 -2.75
CA ALA A 63 2.34 -13.79 -3.24
C ALA A 63 1.55 -12.48 -3.14
N ILE A 64 1.70 -11.73 -2.04
CA ILE A 64 0.91 -10.51 -1.78
C ILE A 64 1.59 -9.25 -2.32
N GLN A 65 2.91 -9.13 -2.20
CA GLN A 65 3.61 -7.87 -2.40
C GLN A 65 4.43 -7.81 -3.70
N ALA A 66 4.90 -8.94 -4.24
CA ALA A 66 5.84 -8.91 -5.38
C ALA A 66 5.29 -9.58 -6.66
N CYS A 67 4.55 -10.68 -6.55
CA CYS A 67 4.16 -11.55 -7.65
C CYS A 67 3.57 -10.77 -8.85
N PRO A 68 4.15 -10.83 -10.07
CA PRO A 68 3.67 -10.06 -11.22
C PRO A 68 2.18 -10.29 -11.54
N ALA A 69 1.71 -11.54 -11.41
CA ALA A 69 0.31 -11.90 -11.62
C ALA A 69 -0.66 -11.10 -10.70
N MET A 70 -0.18 -10.62 -9.55
CA MET A 70 -0.99 -9.84 -8.59
C MET A 70 -0.88 -8.33 -8.76
N ARG A 71 -0.20 -7.81 -9.79
CA ARG A 71 0.01 -6.35 -9.98
C ARG A 71 -1.30 -5.55 -9.87
N ARG A 72 -2.34 -5.95 -10.61
CA ARG A 72 -3.64 -5.25 -10.59
C ARG A 72 -4.30 -5.27 -9.20
N ALA A 73 -4.17 -6.38 -8.47
CA ALA A 73 -4.73 -6.49 -7.13
C ALA A 73 -3.95 -5.62 -6.12
N ARG A 74 -2.62 -5.50 -6.28
CA ARG A 74 -1.80 -4.56 -5.49
C ARG A 74 -2.15 -3.10 -5.75
N CYS A 75 -2.34 -2.71 -7.01
CA CYS A 75 -2.81 -1.36 -7.37
C CYS A 75 -4.17 -1.06 -6.74
N ARG A 76 -5.11 -2.01 -6.77
CA ARG A 76 -6.41 -1.84 -6.11
C ARG A 76 -6.30 -1.64 -4.59
N ARG A 77 -5.46 -2.42 -3.90
CA ARG A 77 -5.20 -2.22 -2.47
C ARG A 77 -4.62 -0.83 -2.19
N HIS A 78 -3.61 -0.43 -2.97
CA HIS A 78 -3.00 0.89 -2.87
C HIS A 78 -4.04 2.00 -3.04
N ASN A 79 -4.80 1.97 -4.12
CA ASN A 79 -5.81 2.98 -4.43
C ASN A 79 -6.93 3.02 -3.39
N ALA A 80 -7.25 1.88 -2.76
CA ALA A 80 -8.22 1.84 -1.66
C ALA A 80 -7.75 2.60 -0.40
N VAL A 81 -6.43 2.69 -0.17
CA VAL A 81 -5.84 3.50 0.92
C VAL A 81 -5.82 4.98 0.53
N VAL A 82 -5.41 5.31 -0.70
CA VAL A 82 -5.45 6.68 -1.23
C VAL A 82 -6.88 7.23 -1.16
N LYS A 83 -7.86 6.45 -1.62
CA LYS A 83 -9.28 6.79 -1.56
C LYS A 83 -9.76 7.02 -0.13
N LEU A 84 -9.28 6.26 0.86
CA LEU A 84 -9.66 6.49 2.26
C LEU A 84 -9.27 7.89 2.74
N PHE A 85 -8.04 8.33 2.44
CA PHE A 85 -7.58 9.66 2.80
C PHE A 85 -8.33 10.75 2.04
N GLY A 86 -8.50 10.57 0.73
CA GLY A 86 -9.28 11.48 -0.12
C GLY A 86 -10.72 11.63 0.36
N ASP A 87 -11.45 10.52 0.54
CA ASP A 87 -12.84 10.52 1.00
C ASP A 87 -12.99 11.23 2.36
N TYR A 88 -12.06 11.01 3.30
CA TYR A 88 -12.09 11.69 4.59
C TYR A 88 -11.90 13.20 4.44
N ALA A 89 -10.89 13.60 3.64
CA ALA A 89 -10.61 15.01 3.39
C ALA A 89 -11.80 15.71 2.71
N SER A 90 -12.39 15.11 1.66
CA SER A 90 -13.57 15.65 0.99
C SER A 90 -14.77 15.76 1.92
N LYS A 91 -15.01 14.77 2.79
CA LYS A 91 -16.07 14.83 3.82
C LYS A 91 -15.86 15.93 4.86
N LYS A 92 -14.62 16.38 5.06
CA LYS A 92 -14.29 17.54 5.91
C LYS A 92 -14.32 18.87 5.15
N GLY A 93 -14.74 18.87 3.89
CA GLY A 93 -14.79 20.06 3.04
C GLY A 93 -13.42 20.52 2.56
N TRP A 94 -12.39 19.67 2.59
CA TRP A 94 -11.07 20.00 2.09
C TRP A 94 -10.99 19.73 0.59
N THR A 95 -10.20 20.52 -0.13
CA THR A 95 -9.97 20.30 -1.56
C THR A 95 -9.00 19.14 -1.74
N THR A 96 -9.35 18.20 -2.59
CA THR A 96 -8.57 16.99 -2.86
C THR A 96 -8.28 16.86 -4.35
N MET A 97 -7.04 16.58 -4.71
CA MET A 97 -6.63 16.30 -6.09
C MET A 97 -5.95 14.91 -6.11
N VAL A 98 -6.46 13.98 -6.91
CA VAL A 98 -5.99 12.58 -6.95
C VAL A 98 -5.14 12.37 -8.19
N GLU A 99 -4.02 11.66 -8.06
CA GLU A 99 -3.13 11.29 -9.17
C GLU A 99 -2.81 12.48 -10.11
N THR A 100 -2.53 13.65 -9.52
CA THR A 100 -2.35 14.90 -10.27
C THR A 100 -0.99 14.95 -10.95
N ARG A 101 -0.96 15.20 -12.26
CA ARG A 101 0.31 15.36 -12.99
C ARG A 101 0.84 16.78 -12.81
N ILE A 102 2.09 16.89 -12.40
CA ILE A 102 2.78 18.15 -12.16
C ILE A 102 4.05 18.15 -13.03
N SER A 103 4.17 19.14 -13.89
CA SER A 103 5.37 19.35 -14.70
C SER A 103 6.39 20.16 -13.91
N VAL A 104 7.59 19.62 -13.74
CA VAL A 104 8.71 20.25 -13.03
C VAL A 104 9.93 20.20 -13.94
N GLY A 105 10.23 21.33 -14.58
CA GLY A 105 11.24 21.40 -15.63
C GLY A 105 10.96 20.41 -16.76
N ARG A 106 11.86 19.43 -16.94
CA ARG A 106 11.73 18.36 -17.96
C ARG A 106 11.10 17.07 -17.45
N VAL A 107 10.75 17.01 -16.16
CA VAL A 107 10.23 15.81 -15.51
C VAL A 107 8.75 16.02 -15.16
N THR A 108 7.95 14.97 -15.25
CA THR A 108 6.59 14.96 -14.71
C THR A 108 6.55 14.09 -13.46
N VAL A 109 6.08 14.67 -12.37
CA VAL A 109 5.79 13.92 -11.14
C VAL A 109 4.28 13.77 -10.98
N GLN A 110 3.87 12.67 -10.36
CA GLN A 110 2.47 12.36 -10.11
C GLN A 110 2.36 11.81 -8.69
N PRO A 111 2.09 12.64 -7.67
CA PRO A 111 1.75 12.17 -6.33
C PRO A 111 0.37 11.51 -6.31
N ASP A 112 0.16 10.60 -5.37
CA ASP A 112 -1.12 9.90 -5.23
C ASP A 112 -2.27 10.83 -4.84
N LEU A 113 -2.03 11.76 -3.91
CA LEU A 113 -3.05 12.65 -3.37
C LEU A 113 -2.46 13.99 -2.94
N ILE A 114 -3.11 15.08 -3.32
CA ILE A 114 -2.85 16.43 -2.80
C ILE A 114 -4.09 16.87 -2.03
N VAL A 115 -3.89 17.34 -0.80
CA VAL A 115 -4.97 17.80 0.08
C VAL A 115 -4.70 19.22 0.52
N LYS A 116 -5.63 20.12 0.23
CA LYS A 116 -5.59 21.53 0.65
C LYS A 116 -6.62 21.79 1.74
N LYS A 117 -6.15 22.32 2.87
CA LYS A 117 -6.93 22.76 4.03
C LYS A 117 -6.59 24.22 4.33
N GLY A 118 -7.39 25.16 3.85
CA GLY A 118 -7.05 26.58 3.87
C GLY A 118 -5.75 26.82 3.09
N ASP A 119 -4.78 27.49 3.70
CA ASP A 119 -3.47 27.76 3.08
C ASP A 119 -2.44 26.63 3.24
N ASN A 120 -2.82 25.53 3.91
CA ASN A 120 -1.97 24.37 4.12
C ASN A 120 -2.26 23.30 3.08
N VAL A 121 -1.22 22.88 2.37
CA VAL A 121 -1.28 21.82 1.38
C VAL A 121 -0.37 20.69 1.79
N VAL A 122 -0.88 19.48 1.70
CA VAL A 122 -0.13 18.26 1.94
C VAL A 122 -0.19 17.38 0.70
N MET A 123 0.98 17.11 0.14
CA MET A 123 1.15 16.10 -0.89
C MET A 123 1.48 14.76 -0.23
N ILE A 124 0.63 13.77 -0.47
CA ILE A 124 0.68 12.46 0.15
C ILE A 124 0.94 11.42 -0.93
N ASP A 125 1.96 10.60 -0.69
CA ASP A 125 2.38 9.55 -1.60
C ASP A 125 2.46 8.23 -0.82
N VAL A 126 1.54 7.32 -1.10
CA VAL A 126 1.34 6.06 -0.36
C VAL A 126 2.35 5.03 -0.85
N ALA A 127 2.90 4.25 0.09
CA ALA A 127 3.64 3.04 -0.22
C ALA A 127 3.20 1.90 0.67
N VAL A 128 2.96 0.75 0.03
CA VAL A 128 2.84 -0.53 0.72
C VAL A 128 4.08 -1.36 0.36
N THR A 129 4.84 -1.82 1.36
CA THR A 129 6.12 -2.56 1.18
C THR A 129 6.23 -3.81 2.07
N SER A 130 7.32 -4.56 1.99
CA SER A 130 7.57 -5.79 2.78
C SER A 130 8.43 -5.60 4.04
N ASP A 131 9.14 -4.47 4.17
CA ASP A 131 10.12 -4.21 5.24
C ASP A 131 11.09 -5.39 5.45
N THR A 132 11.97 -5.61 4.47
CA THR A 132 13.03 -6.61 4.55
C THR A 132 14.37 -5.94 4.81
N ILE A 133 15.38 -6.71 5.25
CA ILE A 133 16.75 -6.20 5.43
C ILE A 133 17.26 -5.58 4.12
N GLU A 134 16.99 -6.23 2.98
CA GLU A 134 17.37 -5.77 1.64
C GLU A 134 16.56 -4.57 1.15
N HIS A 135 15.33 -4.41 1.62
CA HIS A 135 14.43 -3.33 1.20
C HIS A 135 13.71 -2.70 2.41
N PRO A 136 14.42 -1.92 3.23
CA PRO A 136 13.87 -1.31 4.43
C PRO A 136 12.80 -0.27 4.11
N MET A 137 11.79 -0.14 4.98
CA MET A 137 10.76 0.92 4.84
C MET A 137 11.33 2.34 4.83
N GLU A 138 12.40 2.58 5.60
CA GLU A 138 13.07 3.89 5.68
C GLU A 138 13.66 4.30 4.33
N GLU A 139 14.14 3.34 3.53
CA GLU A 139 14.64 3.62 2.20
C GLU A 139 13.51 4.03 1.25
N VAL A 140 12.36 3.34 1.32
CA VAL A 140 11.17 3.72 0.55
C VAL A 140 10.70 5.13 0.91
N PHE A 141 10.73 5.47 2.20
CA PHE A 141 10.43 6.81 2.68
C PHE A 141 11.39 7.86 2.11
N ARG A 142 12.71 7.60 2.21
CA ARG A 142 13.76 8.49 1.69
C ARG A 142 13.59 8.73 0.19
N ARG A 143 13.42 7.67 -0.61
CA ARG A 143 13.24 7.79 -2.06
C ARG A 143 12.00 8.60 -2.44
N LYS A 144 10.90 8.48 -1.70
CA LYS A 144 9.72 9.33 -1.92
C LYS A 144 9.97 10.78 -1.53
N MET A 145 10.70 11.04 -0.44
CA MET A 145 11.12 12.40 -0.08
C MET A 145 12.05 13.01 -1.14
N GLU A 146 12.98 12.24 -1.70
CA GLU A 146 13.88 12.71 -2.76
C GLU A 146 13.14 12.98 -4.07
N LYS A 147 12.05 12.26 -4.34
CA LYS A 147 11.25 12.44 -5.54
C LYS A 147 10.26 13.60 -5.45
N TYR A 148 9.61 13.77 -4.30
CA TYR A 148 8.47 14.68 -4.15
C TYR A 148 8.73 15.82 -3.16
N GLY A 149 9.79 15.75 -2.36
CA GLY A 149 10.15 16.77 -1.37
C GLY A 149 11.18 17.77 -1.85
N THR A 150 11.50 17.81 -3.15
CA THR A 150 12.41 18.81 -3.73
C THR A 150 11.71 20.17 -3.83
N GLU A 151 12.46 21.25 -3.70
CA GLU A 151 11.88 22.61 -3.71
C GLU A 151 11.15 22.91 -5.02
N GLU A 152 11.67 22.44 -6.15
CA GLU A 152 11.04 22.60 -7.47
C GLU A 152 9.64 21.96 -7.53
N VAL A 153 9.47 20.78 -6.92
CA VAL A 153 8.17 20.11 -6.86
C VAL A 153 7.23 20.84 -5.89
N LEU A 154 7.75 21.27 -4.74
CA LEU A 154 6.96 22.00 -3.75
C LEU A 154 6.45 23.33 -4.33
N GLU A 155 7.28 24.07 -5.08
CA GLU A 155 6.91 25.32 -5.73
C GLU A 155 5.84 25.10 -6.81
N ALA A 156 6.00 24.09 -7.67
CA ALA A 156 4.98 23.76 -8.66
C ALA A 156 3.62 23.42 -8.01
N VAL A 157 3.62 22.79 -6.83
CA VAL A 157 2.39 22.56 -6.06
C VAL A 157 1.86 23.86 -5.42
N ARG A 158 2.73 24.76 -4.94
CA ARG A 158 2.31 26.08 -4.42
C ARG A 158 1.58 26.88 -5.49
N GLU A 159 2.14 26.93 -6.70
CA GLU A 159 1.52 27.59 -7.85
C GLU A 159 0.17 26.95 -8.21
N LEU A 160 0.16 25.62 -8.39
CA LEU A 160 -1.04 24.85 -8.74
C LEU A 160 -2.19 25.04 -7.75
N THR A 161 -1.87 25.16 -6.47
CA THR A 161 -2.87 25.25 -5.39
C THR A 161 -3.07 26.67 -4.87
N SER A 162 -2.33 27.66 -5.38
CA SER A 162 -2.29 29.04 -4.87
C SER A 162 -2.16 29.08 -3.35
N SER A 163 -1.18 28.35 -2.80
CA SER A 163 -1.00 28.17 -1.35
C SER A 163 0.44 28.45 -0.91
N ARG A 164 0.61 28.94 0.32
CA ARG A 164 1.94 29.30 0.86
C ARG A 164 2.68 28.11 1.47
N GLU A 165 1.96 27.25 2.20
CA GLU A 165 2.56 26.11 2.88
C GLU A 165 2.27 24.81 2.15
N VAL A 166 3.29 24.20 1.56
CA VAL A 166 3.22 22.86 0.96
C VAL A 166 4.19 21.93 1.69
N LYS A 167 3.72 20.74 2.06
CA LYS A 167 4.53 19.70 2.70
C LYS A 167 4.38 18.36 1.98
N CYS A 168 5.49 17.67 1.75
CA CYS A 168 5.50 16.29 1.27
C CYS A 168 5.43 15.30 2.44
N VAL A 169 4.51 14.34 2.38
CA VAL A 169 4.29 13.32 3.39
C VAL A 169 4.20 11.92 2.75
N PRO A 170 5.30 11.16 2.72
CA PRO A 170 5.26 9.76 2.33
C PRO A 170 4.51 8.91 3.36
N ALA A 171 3.41 8.28 2.94
CA ALA A 171 2.59 7.41 3.77
C ALA A 171 3.01 5.94 3.57
N VAL A 172 4.06 5.53 4.30
CA VAL A 172 4.69 4.21 4.14
C VAL A 172 4.18 3.23 5.20
N MET A 173 3.65 2.09 4.74
CA MET A 173 3.27 0.96 5.58
C MET A 173 3.64 -0.38 4.94
N THR A 174 3.65 -1.46 5.71
CA THR A 174 3.85 -2.80 5.16
C THR A 174 2.55 -3.37 4.62
N TRP A 175 2.62 -4.41 3.79
CA TRP A 175 1.45 -5.18 3.37
C TRP A 175 0.72 -5.86 4.55
N ARG A 176 1.35 -5.92 5.73
CA ARG A 176 0.73 -6.34 6.99
C ARG A 176 0.08 -5.19 7.76
N GLY A 177 -0.03 -4.00 7.17
CA GLY A 177 -0.64 -2.83 7.80
C GLY A 177 0.22 -2.16 8.87
N VAL A 178 1.51 -2.48 8.95
CA VAL A 178 2.42 -1.87 9.95
C VAL A 178 2.97 -0.57 9.40
N TRP A 179 2.71 0.54 10.07
CA TRP A 179 3.20 1.86 9.68
C TRP A 179 4.69 2.05 9.98
N LEU A 180 5.37 2.80 9.12
CA LEU A 180 6.63 3.43 9.48
C LEU A 180 6.38 4.52 10.54
N LYS A 181 7.17 4.54 11.62
CA LYS A 181 7.00 5.53 12.71
C LYS A 181 7.04 6.97 12.20
N LYS A 182 8.00 7.29 11.33
CA LYS A 182 8.18 8.62 10.75
C LYS A 182 6.96 9.03 9.90
N SER A 183 6.49 8.15 9.01
CA SER A 183 5.26 8.36 8.25
C SER A 183 4.05 8.59 9.14
N ALA A 184 3.86 7.76 10.19
CA ALA A 184 2.72 7.90 11.09
C ALA A 184 2.74 9.23 11.85
N VAL A 185 3.91 9.69 12.32
CA VAL A 185 4.04 11.00 12.98
C VAL A 185 3.64 12.15 12.05
N LEU A 186 4.07 12.11 10.78
CA LEU A 186 3.69 13.14 9.81
C LEU A 186 2.20 13.06 9.46
N MET A 187 1.68 11.86 9.19
CA MET A 187 0.27 11.65 8.85
C MET A 187 -0.66 12.09 9.98
N LYS A 188 -0.27 11.93 11.25
CA LYS A 188 -1.06 12.39 12.40
C LYS A 188 -1.18 13.91 12.54
N LYS A 189 -0.31 14.68 11.88
CA LYS A 189 -0.47 16.14 11.79
C LYS A 189 -1.59 16.53 10.83
N VAL A 190 -2.01 15.62 9.95
CA VAL A 190 -2.96 15.86 8.87
C VAL A 190 -4.30 15.17 9.14
N TYR A 191 -4.25 13.90 9.57
CA TYR A 191 -5.42 13.08 9.85
C TYR A 191 -5.47 12.63 11.31
N PRO A 192 -6.67 12.44 11.88
CA PRO A 192 -6.83 11.81 13.18
C PRO A 192 -6.24 10.39 13.22
N ALA A 193 -5.79 9.95 14.39
CA ALA A 193 -5.16 8.64 14.58
C ALA A 193 -6.03 7.46 14.11
N PHE A 194 -7.35 7.52 14.28
CA PHE A 194 -8.24 6.44 13.84
C PHE A 194 -8.22 6.23 12.32
N ILE A 195 -7.96 7.28 11.52
CA ILE A 195 -7.84 7.16 10.07
C ILE A 195 -6.59 6.34 9.69
N LEU A 196 -5.49 6.49 10.43
CA LEU A 196 -4.31 5.64 10.24
C LEU A 196 -4.62 4.18 10.59
N GLY A 197 -5.44 3.95 11.61
CA GLY A 197 -5.95 2.61 11.95
C GLY A 197 -6.78 1.99 10.84
N TRP A 198 -7.70 2.77 10.27
CA TRP A 198 -8.50 2.34 9.13
C TRP A 198 -7.66 2.10 7.87
N ALA A 199 -6.60 2.89 7.65
CA ALA A 199 -5.66 2.66 6.55
C ALA A 199 -4.87 1.35 6.71
N SER A 200 -4.45 1.04 7.94
CA SER A 200 -3.85 -0.25 8.27
C SER A 200 -4.81 -1.41 8.01
N LYS A 201 -6.06 -1.30 8.48
CA LYS A 201 -7.11 -2.29 8.21
C LYS A 201 -7.34 -2.48 6.71
N ARG A 202 -7.51 -1.39 5.97
CA ARG A 202 -7.74 -1.41 4.51
C ARG A 202 -6.59 -2.11 3.76
N THR A 203 -5.36 -1.87 4.19
CA THR A 203 -4.18 -2.55 3.64
C THR A 203 -4.19 -4.05 3.92
N VAL A 204 -4.51 -4.44 5.15
CA VAL A 204 -4.55 -5.84 5.56
C VAL A 204 -5.69 -6.60 4.87
N ASP A 205 -6.88 -6.02 4.81
CA ASP A 205 -8.01 -6.57 4.06
C ASP A 205 -7.64 -6.73 2.59
N GLY A 206 -7.05 -5.70 1.99
CA GLY A 206 -6.54 -5.75 0.62
C GLY A 206 -5.52 -6.86 0.40
N SER A 207 -4.63 -7.12 1.37
CA SER A 207 -3.69 -8.24 1.33
C SER A 207 -4.41 -9.59 1.41
N GLY A 208 -5.46 -9.72 2.22
CA GLY A 208 -6.33 -10.89 2.24
C GLY A 208 -7.02 -11.13 0.89
N PHE A 209 -7.54 -10.07 0.25
CA PHE A 209 -8.13 -10.13 -1.09
C PHE A 209 -7.12 -10.51 -2.17
N ILE A 210 -5.89 -9.99 -2.09
CA ILE A 210 -4.81 -10.37 -2.99
C ILE A 210 -4.52 -11.86 -2.81
N TRP A 211 -4.44 -12.36 -1.59
CA TRP A 211 -4.26 -13.80 -1.35
C TRP A 211 -5.41 -14.63 -1.93
N ALA A 212 -6.67 -14.25 -1.70
CA ALA A 212 -7.81 -14.93 -2.29
C ALA A 212 -7.74 -14.95 -3.82
N SER A 213 -7.36 -13.83 -4.45
CA SER A 213 -7.15 -13.75 -5.90
C SER A 213 -5.98 -14.62 -6.36
N TYR A 214 -4.89 -14.61 -5.60
CA TYR A 214 -3.71 -15.45 -5.79
C TYR A 214 -4.01 -16.94 -5.63
N MET A 215 -5.13 -17.32 -5.03
CA MET A 215 -5.59 -18.71 -4.97
C MET A 215 -6.58 -19.07 -6.08
N ARG A 216 -7.41 -18.11 -6.52
CA ARG A 216 -8.49 -18.32 -7.51
C ARG A 216 -8.07 -18.29 -8.96
N ILE A 217 -7.00 -17.58 -9.31
CA ILE A 217 -6.51 -17.61 -10.70
C ILE A 217 -6.17 -19.08 -10.99
N ASP A 218 -6.51 -19.60 -12.16
CA ASP A 218 -6.15 -20.97 -12.49
C ASP A 218 -4.82 -20.95 -13.26
N SER A 219 -3.96 -21.95 -13.05
CA SER A 219 -2.71 -22.14 -13.80
C SER A 219 -2.96 -22.58 -15.25
N SER A 220 -4.22 -22.71 -15.67
CA SER A 220 -4.66 -23.13 -17.00
C SER A 220 -4.53 -22.08 -18.11
N ARG A 221 -4.00 -20.88 -17.83
CA ARG A 221 -3.61 -19.91 -18.87
C ARG A 221 -2.10 -19.90 -19.07
N VAL A 222 -1.54 -21.05 -19.43
CA VAL A 222 -0.32 -21.07 -20.25
C VAL A 222 -0.76 -20.55 -21.62
N PRO A 223 -0.16 -19.48 -22.17
CA PRO A 223 -0.34 -19.18 -23.59
C PRO A 223 0.16 -20.42 -24.35
N LEU A 224 -0.73 -21.11 -25.06
CA LEU A 224 -0.30 -22.06 -26.08
C LEU A 224 0.63 -21.27 -27.02
N GLU A 225 1.89 -21.68 -27.10
CA GLU A 225 2.77 -21.18 -28.13
C GLU A 225 2.09 -21.37 -29.49
N PRO A 226 2.15 -20.39 -30.40
CA PRO A 226 1.57 -20.57 -31.72
C PRO A 226 2.24 -21.78 -32.37
N SER A 227 1.42 -22.72 -32.83
CA SER A 227 1.86 -23.88 -33.59
C SER A 227 2.80 -23.42 -34.71
N GLN A 228 4.07 -23.80 -34.64
CA GLN A 228 4.95 -23.70 -35.79
C GLN A 228 4.47 -24.72 -36.82
N GLY A 229 3.59 -24.26 -37.70
CA GLY A 229 3.36 -24.91 -38.98
C GLY A 229 4.46 -24.49 -39.93
N GLN A 230 5.34 -25.43 -40.24
CA GLN A 230 5.87 -25.78 -41.57
C GLN A 230 6.82 -26.96 -41.44
#